data_AF-A0A2H6HX85-F1
#
_entry.id   AF-A0A2H6HX85-F1
#
_cell.length_a   1.000
_cell.length_b   1.000
_cell.length_c   1.000
_cell.angle_alpha   90.00
_cell.angle_beta   90.00
_cell.angle_gamma   90.00
#
_symmetry.space_group_name_H-M   'P 1'
#
loop_
_entity.id
_entity.type
_entity.pdbx_description
1 polymer ?
#
loop_
_entity_poly.entity_id
_entity_poly.type
_entity_poly.pdbx_seq_one_letter_code
_entity_poly.pdbx_strand_id
1 'polypeptide(L)'
;MIKSKPPLSPFAPVKLQTLQTVNGNASSRQAVILDPLGEATEVGVVSPDYKLVKNSEVVQVAEDLLNRSGVPVENHQKTLVAEAVEMLENYLGKDYNHAANVILSEAKFMLKVGRNIFSGTVDQIRQNDDGEFTLLDFKSSKFPPNQTFLDVDYQLGLYALACWKGVFKLPDSTMKMLEIPPDKLKIVYYHLRDHLLYKRNGKEFKASDEKGDPRRFTSR
;
A
#
# COMPACT_ATOMS: atom_id res chain seq x y z
N MET A 1 31.39 0.84 -45.33
CA MET A 1 30.34 1.32 -44.41
C MET A 1 30.87 1.25 -42.98
N ILE A 2 31.22 2.39 -42.39
CA ILE A 2 31.65 2.48 -40.99
C ILE A 2 30.37 2.47 -40.14
N LYS A 3 30.14 1.40 -39.37
CA LYS A 3 29.03 1.36 -38.41
C LYS A 3 29.40 2.29 -37.25
N SER A 4 28.69 3.41 -37.11
CA SER A 4 28.82 4.28 -35.94
C SER A 4 28.40 3.51 -34.69
N LYS A 5 29.17 3.65 -33.60
CA LYS A 5 28.75 3.15 -32.28
C LYS A 5 27.46 3.88 -31.86
N PRO A 6 26.49 3.18 -31.26
CA PRO A 6 25.30 3.82 -30.72
C PRO A 6 25.70 4.85 -29.66
N PRO A 7 24.94 5.96 -29.51
CA PRO A 7 25.20 6.95 -28.49
C PRO A 7 25.18 6.30 -27.10
N LEU A 8 26.08 6.75 -26.24
CA LEU A 8 26.09 6.34 -24.83
C LEU A 8 24.73 6.68 -24.21
N SER A 9 24.13 5.69 -23.54
CA SER A 9 22.91 5.86 -22.77
C SER A 9 23.10 7.02 -21.78
N PRO A 10 22.16 7.98 -21.70
CA PRO A 10 22.24 9.07 -20.73
C PRO A 10 22.00 8.60 -19.28
N PHE A 11 21.72 7.32 -19.08
CA PHE A 11 21.41 6.73 -17.79
C PHE A 11 22.65 6.08 -17.17
N ALA A 12 23.01 6.52 -15.97
CA ALA A 12 24.08 5.93 -15.17
C ALA A 12 23.72 4.47 -14.77
N PRO A 13 24.69 3.56 -14.74
CA PRO A 13 24.46 2.18 -14.31
C PRO A 13 24.09 2.15 -12.82
N VAL A 14 22.91 1.62 -12.51
CA VAL A 14 22.42 1.44 -11.14
C VAL A 14 22.65 0.01 -10.68
N LYS A 15 23.14 -0.17 -9.45
CA LYS A 15 23.11 -1.47 -8.76
C LYS A 15 22.02 -1.47 -7.70
N LEU A 16 21.11 -2.44 -7.79
CA LEU A 16 20.10 -2.69 -6.78
C LEU A 16 20.72 -3.50 -5.63
N GLN A 17 20.53 -3.04 -4.40
CA GLN A 17 20.91 -3.78 -3.20
C GLN A 17 19.67 -4.01 -2.34
N THR A 18 19.32 -5.28 -2.10
CA THR A 18 18.29 -5.64 -1.14
C THR A 18 18.68 -5.15 0.24
N LEU A 19 17.83 -4.32 0.85
CA LEU A 19 18.05 -3.81 2.20
C LEU A 19 17.76 -4.89 3.23
N GLN A 20 18.28 -4.73 4.44
CA GLN A 20 17.92 -5.57 5.57
C GLN A 20 16.93 -4.83 6.48
N THR A 21 15.98 -5.58 7.03
CA THR A 21 15.14 -5.13 8.14
C THR A 21 15.99 -4.88 9.38
N VAL A 22 15.44 -4.22 10.40
CA VAL A 22 16.11 -4.00 11.70
C VAL A 22 16.56 -5.31 12.38
N ASN A 23 15.94 -6.43 12.00
CA ASN A 23 16.25 -7.77 12.50
C ASN A 23 17.19 -8.57 11.58
N GLY A 24 17.76 -7.95 10.55
CA GLY A 24 18.72 -8.58 9.63
C GLY A 24 18.12 -9.41 8.48
N ASN A 25 16.79 -9.58 8.45
CA ASN A 25 16.11 -10.30 7.35
C ASN A 25 16.08 -9.45 6.08
N ALA A 26 16.06 -10.09 4.90
CA ALA A 26 15.92 -9.40 3.62
C ALA A 26 14.61 -8.60 3.57
N SER A 27 14.73 -7.31 3.29
CA SER A 27 13.61 -6.39 3.10
C SER A 27 13.09 -6.48 1.66
N SER A 28 11.79 -6.22 1.47
CA SER A 28 11.21 -6.00 0.13
C SER A 28 11.70 -4.68 -0.51
N ARG A 29 12.46 -3.87 0.24
CA ARG A 29 13.04 -2.60 -0.20
C ARG A 29 14.42 -2.81 -0.82
N GLN A 30 14.74 -2.00 -1.83
CA GLN A 30 16.04 -2.01 -2.50
C GLN A 30 16.65 -0.60 -2.46
N ALA A 31 17.93 -0.50 -2.13
CA ALA A 31 18.71 0.70 -2.35
C ALA A 31 19.21 0.74 -3.79
N VAL A 32 19.21 1.94 -4.39
CA VAL A 32 19.83 2.21 -5.68
C VAL A 32 21.17 2.87 -5.43
N ILE A 33 22.24 2.14 -5.76
CA ILE A 33 23.60 2.67 -5.71
C ILE A 33 23.91 3.24 -7.10
N LEU A 34 24.10 4.56 -7.15
CA LEU A 34 24.35 5.31 -8.38
C LEU A 34 25.84 5.29 -8.79
N ASP A 35 26.75 4.99 -7.85
CA ASP A 35 28.19 4.80 -8.04
C ASP A 35 28.76 4.08 -6.80
N PRO A 36 29.64 3.04 -6.90
CA PRO A 36 30.33 2.46 -5.75
C PRO A 36 31.18 3.46 -4.92
N LEU A 37 31.43 4.68 -5.41
CA LEU A 37 32.10 5.78 -4.70
C LEU A 37 31.15 6.93 -4.27
N GLY A 38 29.88 6.88 -4.67
CA GLY A 38 28.87 7.87 -4.29
C GLY A 38 28.09 7.45 -3.04
N GLU A 39 27.49 8.43 -2.35
CA GLU A 39 26.61 8.14 -1.21
C GLU A 39 25.34 7.42 -1.68
N ALA A 40 25.07 6.25 -1.11
CA ALA A 40 23.85 5.48 -1.38
C ALA A 40 22.62 6.26 -0.91
N THR A 41 21.64 6.47 -1.79
CA THR A 41 20.37 7.12 -1.43
C THR A 41 19.26 6.07 -1.37
N GLU A 42 18.57 6.00 -0.24
CA GLU A 42 17.43 5.10 -0.01
C GLU A 42 16.24 5.54 -0.89
N VAL A 43 15.73 4.63 -1.72
CA VAL A 43 14.62 4.93 -2.63
C VAL A 43 13.55 3.84 -2.53
N GLY A 44 12.51 4.11 -1.73
CA GLY A 44 11.14 3.58 -1.91
C GLY A 44 10.85 2.08 -1.74
N VAL A 45 9.56 1.75 -1.95
CA VAL A 45 8.97 0.39 -2.00
C VAL A 45 8.55 0.11 -3.44
N VAL A 46 8.76 -1.14 -3.89
CA VAL A 46 8.66 -1.54 -5.28
C VAL A 46 7.25 -2.07 -5.61
N SER A 47 6.60 -1.53 -6.64
CA SER A 47 5.31 -2.05 -7.16
C SER A 47 5.51 -3.31 -8.02
N PRO A 48 4.44 -4.03 -8.42
CA PRO A 48 4.53 -5.23 -9.26
C PRO A 48 5.27 -5.05 -10.60
N ASP A 49 5.43 -3.80 -11.05
CA ASP A 49 6.13 -3.42 -12.29
C ASP A 49 7.58 -2.94 -12.05
N TYR A 50 8.08 -3.08 -10.83
CA TYR A 50 9.43 -2.71 -10.41
C TYR A 50 9.81 -1.23 -10.60
N LYS A 51 8.84 -0.32 -10.62
CA LYS A 51 9.09 1.12 -10.69
C LYS A 51 9.08 1.75 -9.30
N LEU A 52 10.21 2.36 -8.95
CA LEU A 52 10.32 3.27 -7.81
C LEU A 52 9.50 4.53 -8.11
N VAL A 53 8.53 4.83 -7.25
CA VAL A 53 7.77 6.08 -7.31
C VAL A 53 8.17 6.92 -6.12
N LYS A 54 8.72 8.12 -6.35
CA LYS A 54 9.04 9.06 -5.26
C LYS A 54 7.74 9.54 -4.62
N ASN A 55 7.77 9.89 -3.33
CA ASN A 55 6.58 10.47 -2.67
C ASN A 55 6.04 11.70 -3.43
N SER A 56 6.93 12.53 -3.98
CA SER A 56 6.57 13.65 -4.85
C SER A 56 5.86 13.23 -6.14
N GLU A 57 6.18 12.06 -6.68
CA GLU A 57 5.53 11.52 -7.88
C GLU A 57 4.13 10.96 -7.57
N VAL A 58 3.89 10.45 -6.35
CA VAL A 58 2.55 10.03 -5.91
C VAL A 58 1.58 11.23 -5.88
N VAL A 59 2.07 12.38 -5.38
CA VAL A 59 1.32 13.64 -5.38
C VAL A 59 0.98 14.07 -6.81
N GLN A 60 1.98 14.05 -7.70
CA GLN A 60 1.79 14.42 -9.10
C GLN A 60 0.78 13.50 -9.80
N VAL A 61 0.82 12.18 -9.52
CA VAL A 61 -0.14 11.22 -10.07
C VAL A 61 -1.56 11.50 -9.60
N ALA A 62 -1.76 11.86 -8.33
CA ALA A 62 -3.08 12.21 -7.81
C ALA A 62 -3.64 13.46 -8.50
N GLU A 63 -2.82 14.49 -8.68
CA GLU A 63 -3.19 15.70 -9.41
C GLU A 63 -3.54 15.41 -10.87
N ASP A 64 -2.71 14.60 -11.55
CA ASP A 64 -2.89 14.24 -12.96
C ASP A 64 -4.16 13.42 -13.22
N LEU A 65 -4.49 12.46 -12.35
CA LEU A 65 -5.72 11.67 -12.46
C LEU A 65 -6.98 12.51 -12.29
N LEU A 66 -6.94 13.48 -11.37
CA LEU A 66 -8.06 14.39 -11.12
C LEU A 66 -8.26 15.38 -12.26
N ASN A 67 -7.19 15.90 -12.87
CA ASN A 67 -7.27 16.75 -14.06
C ASN A 67 -7.92 16.04 -15.25
N ARG A 68 -7.79 14.71 -15.34
CA ARG A 68 -8.40 13.87 -16.39
C ARG A 68 -9.87 13.55 -16.15
N SER A 69 -10.38 13.74 -14.94
CA SER A 69 -11.75 13.34 -14.56
C SER A 69 -12.85 14.21 -15.17
N GLY A 70 -12.51 15.37 -15.75
CA GLY A 70 -13.46 16.25 -16.46
C GLY A 70 -14.49 16.94 -15.55
N VAL A 71 -14.35 16.83 -14.22
CA VAL A 71 -15.22 17.48 -13.24
C VAL A 71 -14.88 18.99 -13.20
N PRO A 72 -15.87 19.91 -13.25
CA PRO A 72 -15.61 21.34 -13.24
C PRO A 72 -14.77 21.79 -12.03
N VAL A 73 -13.76 22.62 -12.31
CA VAL A 73 -12.77 23.11 -11.34
C VAL A 73 -13.41 24.18 -10.44
N GLU A 74 -14.16 23.77 -9.44
CA GLU A 74 -14.49 24.60 -8.29
C GLU A 74 -13.57 24.27 -7.10
N ASN A 75 -13.50 25.16 -6.11
CA ASN A 75 -12.68 25.05 -4.88
C ASN A 75 -12.71 23.67 -4.20
N HIS A 76 -13.76 22.89 -4.45
CA HIS A 76 -13.92 21.51 -3.99
C HIS A 76 -12.80 20.57 -4.48
N GLN A 77 -12.36 20.68 -5.74
CA GLN A 77 -11.34 19.77 -6.29
C GLN A 77 -9.97 19.97 -5.63
N LYS A 78 -9.56 21.23 -5.41
CA LYS A 78 -8.32 21.55 -4.69
C LYS A 78 -8.33 21.03 -3.25
N THR A 79 -9.47 21.10 -2.60
CA THR A 79 -9.63 20.59 -1.22
C THR A 79 -9.52 19.06 -1.19
N LEU A 80 -10.12 18.35 -2.16
CA LEU A 80 -10.03 16.89 -2.26
C LEU A 80 -8.60 16.42 -2.56
N VAL A 81 -7.89 17.11 -3.47
CA VAL A 81 -6.46 16.84 -3.75
C VAL A 81 -5.63 17.03 -2.49
N ALA A 82 -5.77 18.18 -1.82
CA ALA A 82 -5.01 18.48 -0.61
C ALA A 82 -5.27 17.46 0.50
N GLU A 83 -6.52 17.04 0.70
CA GLU A 83 -6.85 15.95 1.63
C GLU A 83 -6.22 14.62 1.22
N ALA A 84 -6.24 14.27 -0.08
CA ALA A 84 -5.63 13.04 -0.57
C ALA A 84 -4.11 13.03 -0.36
N VAL A 85 -3.44 14.13 -0.66
CA VAL A 85 -2.00 14.30 -0.43
C VAL A 85 -1.69 14.18 1.06
N GLU A 86 -2.41 14.91 1.92
CA GLU A 86 -2.22 14.85 3.38
C GLU A 86 -2.42 13.42 3.92
N MET A 87 -3.46 12.70 3.47
CA MET A 87 -3.69 11.30 3.86
C MET A 87 -2.51 10.40 3.47
N LEU A 88 -1.96 10.57 2.26
CA LEU A 88 -0.87 9.73 1.75
C LEU A 88 0.47 10.06 2.40
N GLU A 89 0.78 11.34 2.60
CA GLU A 89 1.99 11.78 3.31
C GLU A 89 1.99 11.26 4.74
N ASN A 90 0.88 11.41 5.46
CA ASN A 90 0.75 10.93 6.84
C ASN A 90 0.77 9.40 6.91
N TYR A 91 0.15 8.71 5.95
CA TYR A 91 0.29 7.26 5.83
C TYR A 91 1.75 6.82 5.65
N LEU A 92 2.49 7.45 4.74
CA LEU A 92 3.89 7.13 4.46
C LEU A 92 4.83 7.52 5.62
N GLY A 93 4.48 8.55 6.38
CA GLY A 93 5.22 9.01 7.55
C GLY A 93 5.12 8.11 8.78
N LYS A 94 4.26 7.08 8.77
CA LYS A 94 4.18 6.11 9.87
C LYS A 94 5.25 5.04 9.73
N ASP A 95 6.06 4.86 10.78
CA ASP A 95 7.11 3.82 10.83
C ASP A 95 6.57 2.42 10.50
N TYR A 96 5.40 2.06 11.05
CA TYR A 96 4.78 0.75 10.81
C TYR A 96 4.26 0.55 9.37
N ASN A 97 4.08 1.62 8.59
CA ASN A 97 3.79 1.53 7.16
C ASN A 97 5.07 1.56 6.34
N HIS A 98 6.02 2.41 6.72
CA HIS A 98 7.31 2.56 6.05
C HIS A 98 8.16 1.28 6.14
N ALA A 99 8.17 0.62 7.30
CA ALA A 99 8.92 -0.61 7.54
C ALA A 99 8.14 -1.89 7.20
N ALA A 100 6.92 -1.77 6.66
CA ALA A 100 6.05 -2.93 6.42
C ALA A 100 6.67 -3.92 5.42
N ASN A 101 6.72 -5.20 5.80
CA ASN A 101 7.03 -6.27 4.88
C ASN A 101 5.79 -6.65 4.05
N VAL A 102 5.63 -6.00 2.90
CA VAL A 102 4.54 -6.27 1.95
C VAL A 102 4.82 -7.54 1.17
N ILE A 103 3.93 -8.54 1.32
CA ILE A 103 4.00 -9.82 0.61
C ILE A 103 3.31 -9.71 -0.73
N LEU A 104 2.13 -9.07 -0.76
CA LEU A 104 1.32 -8.87 -1.96
C LEU A 104 0.63 -7.51 -1.90
N SER A 105 0.50 -6.87 -3.07
CA SER A 105 -0.24 -5.61 -3.25
C SER A 105 -1.06 -5.70 -4.53
N GLU A 106 -2.29 -5.18 -4.52
CA GLU A 106 -3.24 -5.23 -5.65
C GLU A 106 -3.37 -6.65 -6.21
N ALA A 107 -3.40 -7.65 -5.32
CA ALA A 107 -3.26 -9.04 -5.70
C ALA A 107 -4.60 -9.67 -6.03
N LYS A 108 -4.70 -10.18 -7.27
CA LYS A 108 -5.88 -10.89 -7.75
C LYS A 108 -5.95 -12.28 -7.15
N PHE A 109 -7.13 -12.69 -6.70
CA PHE A 109 -7.37 -14.03 -6.19
C PHE A 109 -8.50 -14.74 -6.92
N MET A 110 -8.48 -16.07 -6.82
CA MET A 110 -9.62 -16.93 -7.07
C MET A 110 -9.83 -17.84 -5.87
N LEU A 111 -11.08 -18.02 -5.47
CA LEU A 111 -11.49 -18.84 -4.34
C LEU A 111 -12.68 -19.70 -4.74
N LYS A 112 -12.57 -21.01 -4.59
CA LYS A 112 -13.67 -21.94 -4.83
C LYS A 112 -14.42 -22.21 -3.53
N VAL A 113 -15.73 -21.92 -3.52
CA VAL A 113 -16.61 -22.26 -2.39
C VAL A 113 -17.80 -23.08 -2.93
N GLY A 114 -17.82 -24.37 -2.59
CA GLY A 114 -18.77 -25.32 -3.17
C GLY A 114 -18.61 -25.42 -4.69
N ARG A 115 -19.67 -25.06 -5.42
CA ARG A 115 -19.70 -25.07 -6.90
C ARG A 115 -19.34 -23.72 -7.52
N ASN A 116 -19.19 -22.68 -6.72
CA ASN A 116 -18.97 -21.32 -7.19
C ASN A 116 -17.48 -20.96 -7.10
N ILE A 117 -17.04 -20.08 -8.01
CA ILE A 117 -15.72 -19.46 -7.99
C ILE A 117 -15.93 -17.97 -7.75
N PHE A 118 -15.34 -17.48 -6.67
CA PHE A 118 -15.23 -16.06 -6.36
C PHE A 118 -13.88 -15.55 -6.81
N SER A 119 -13.83 -14.33 -7.29
CA SER A 119 -12.58 -13.63 -7.62
C SER A 119 -12.66 -12.18 -7.22
N GLY A 120 -11.50 -11.57 -7.03
CA GLY A 120 -11.38 -10.18 -6.63
C GLY A 120 -9.93 -9.75 -6.54
N THR A 121 -9.70 -8.56 -6.00
CA THR A 121 -8.38 -7.99 -5.74
C THR A 121 -8.30 -7.62 -4.27
N VAL A 122 -7.25 -8.08 -3.61
CA VAL A 122 -6.91 -7.65 -2.25
C VAL A 122 -5.92 -6.49 -2.36
N ASP A 123 -6.18 -5.40 -1.63
CA ASP A 123 -5.32 -4.22 -1.70
C ASP A 123 -3.91 -4.54 -1.20
N GLN A 124 -3.77 -5.13 0.00
CA GLN A 124 -2.46 -5.51 0.51
C GLN A 124 -2.46 -6.64 1.53
N ILE A 125 -1.42 -7.48 1.49
CA ILE A 125 -1.10 -8.49 2.49
C ILE A 125 0.33 -8.25 2.97
N ARG A 126 0.51 -8.15 4.28
CA ARG A 126 1.81 -7.95 4.95
C ARG A 126 2.14 -9.12 5.85
N GLN A 127 3.42 -9.36 6.06
CA GLN A 127 3.90 -10.20 7.16
C GLN A 127 4.44 -9.29 8.26
N ASN A 128 4.06 -9.56 9.49
CA ASN A 128 4.50 -8.86 10.69
C ASN A 128 5.79 -9.51 11.23
N ASP A 129 6.52 -8.80 12.09
CA ASP A 129 7.78 -9.29 12.66
C ASP A 129 7.61 -10.54 13.56
N ASP A 130 6.41 -10.76 14.10
CA ASP A 130 6.03 -11.93 14.90
C ASP A 130 5.67 -13.16 14.03
N GLY A 131 5.74 -13.03 12.70
CA GLY A 131 5.38 -14.07 11.74
C GLY A 131 3.89 -14.19 11.45
N GLU A 132 3.04 -13.38 12.09
CA GLU A 132 1.63 -13.23 11.71
C GLU A 132 1.49 -12.40 10.42
N PHE A 133 0.28 -12.39 9.87
CA PHE A 133 -0.04 -11.66 8.65
C PHE A 133 -1.09 -10.60 8.92
N THR A 134 -1.01 -9.51 8.15
CA THR A 134 -2.03 -8.46 8.14
C THR A 134 -2.60 -8.32 6.74
N LEU A 135 -3.91 -8.54 6.60
CA LEU A 135 -4.69 -8.22 5.42
C LEU A 135 -5.22 -6.79 5.56
N LEU A 136 -4.87 -5.89 4.63
CA LEU A 136 -5.34 -4.52 4.60
C LEU A 136 -6.30 -4.30 3.44
N ASP A 137 -7.37 -3.57 3.73
CA ASP A 137 -8.33 -3.04 2.77
C ASP A 137 -8.42 -1.52 2.98
N PHE A 138 -7.89 -0.74 2.05
CA PHE A 138 -7.78 0.71 2.16
C PHE A 138 -9.10 1.38 1.77
N LYS A 139 -9.59 2.27 2.63
CA LYS A 139 -10.80 3.04 2.36
C LYS A 139 -10.61 4.51 2.70
N SER A 140 -11.15 5.37 1.85
CA SER A 140 -11.10 6.83 1.96
C SER A 140 -12.48 7.47 2.18
N SER A 141 -13.46 6.66 2.61
CA SER A 141 -14.82 7.11 2.90
C SER A 141 -14.84 8.24 3.92
N LYS A 142 -15.93 9.00 3.97
CA LYS A 142 -16.04 10.15 4.90
C LYS A 142 -16.01 9.72 6.37
N PHE A 143 -16.63 8.59 6.65
CA PHE A 143 -16.73 8.02 7.99
C PHE A 143 -16.32 6.54 7.93
N PRO A 144 -15.67 6.04 8.99
CA PRO A 144 -15.42 4.63 9.11
C PRO A 144 -16.69 3.88 9.56
N PRO A 145 -16.82 2.59 9.21
CA PRO A 145 -17.86 1.74 9.77
C PRO A 145 -17.64 1.50 11.28
N ASN A 146 -18.71 1.11 11.98
CA ASN A 146 -18.62 0.65 13.37
C ASN A 146 -18.13 -0.81 13.44
N GLN A 147 -17.79 -1.27 14.65
CA GLN A 147 -17.21 -2.60 14.86
C GLN A 147 -18.16 -3.73 14.41
N THR A 148 -19.45 -3.64 14.78
CA THR A 148 -20.45 -4.65 14.41
C THR A 148 -20.55 -4.85 12.91
N PHE A 149 -20.45 -3.77 12.13
CA PHE A 149 -20.41 -3.84 10.67
C PHE A 149 -19.15 -4.55 10.16
N LEU A 150 -17.98 -4.20 10.71
CA LEU A 150 -16.70 -4.81 10.32
C LEU A 150 -16.66 -6.33 10.57
N ASP A 151 -17.22 -6.78 11.68
CA ASP A 151 -17.16 -8.20 12.07
C ASP A 151 -18.00 -9.10 11.15
N VAL A 152 -19.06 -8.55 10.55
CA VAL A 152 -19.96 -9.25 9.62
C VAL A 152 -19.73 -8.86 8.15
N ASP A 153 -18.71 -8.04 7.87
CA ASP A 153 -18.43 -7.59 6.52
C ASP A 153 -18.02 -8.79 5.62
N TYR A 154 -18.78 -8.97 4.54
CA TYR A 154 -18.62 -10.10 3.63
C TYR A 154 -17.37 -9.96 2.76
N GLN A 155 -16.95 -8.74 2.42
CA GLN A 155 -15.76 -8.50 1.59
C GLN A 155 -14.52 -8.93 2.36
N LEU A 156 -14.37 -8.42 3.59
CA LEU A 156 -13.28 -8.77 4.49
C LEU A 156 -13.27 -10.27 4.83
N GLY A 157 -14.44 -10.87 5.04
CA GLY A 157 -14.55 -12.31 5.29
C GLY A 157 -14.12 -13.15 4.09
N LEU A 158 -14.52 -12.75 2.88
CA LEU A 158 -14.14 -13.42 1.64
C LEU A 158 -12.64 -13.31 1.37
N TYR A 159 -12.04 -12.15 1.63
CA TYR A 159 -10.59 -11.94 1.48
C TYR A 159 -9.79 -12.79 2.47
N ALA A 160 -10.24 -12.87 3.72
CA ALA A 160 -9.61 -13.75 4.71
C ALA A 160 -9.69 -15.22 4.28
N LEU A 161 -10.86 -15.67 3.80
CA LEU A 161 -11.02 -17.02 3.26
C LEU A 161 -10.15 -17.27 2.02
N ALA A 162 -9.95 -16.25 1.18
CA ALA A 162 -9.04 -16.33 0.05
C ALA A 162 -7.58 -16.47 0.50
N CYS A 163 -7.14 -15.73 1.53
CA CYS A 163 -5.79 -15.88 2.10
C CYS A 163 -5.53 -17.31 2.60
N TRP A 164 -6.56 -17.97 3.13
CA TRP A 164 -6.46 -19.35 3.63
C TRP A 164 -6.57 -20.42 2.53
N LYS A 165 -7.55 -20.31 1.63
CA LYS A 165 -7.95 -21.39 0.69
C LYS A 165 -7.96 -20.99 -0.79
N GLY A 166 -7.68 -19.74 -1.08
CA GLY A 166 -7.64 -19.20 -2.44
C GLY A 166 -6.27 -19.36 -3.10
N VAL A 167 -6.25 -19.12 -4.41
CA VAL A 167 -5.04 -18.96 -5.20
C VAL A 167 -4.89 -17.50 -5.59
N PHE A 168 -3.69 -16.95 -5.41
CA PHE A 168 -3.34 -15.58 -5.76
C PHE A 168 -2.44 -15.56 -6.98
N LYS A 169 -2.64 -14.56 -7.84
CA LYS A 169 -1.70 -14.24 -8.90
C LYS A 169 -0.52 -13.47 -8.30
N LEU A 170 0.67 -14.04 -8.42
CA LEU A 170 1.91 -13.42 -8.01
C LEU A 170 2.44 -12.46 -9.10
N PRO A 171 3.42 -11.58 -8.79
CA PRO A 171 4.00 -10.66 -9.77
C PRO A 171 4.60 -11.34 -11.00
N ASP A 172 5.18 -12.54 -10.82
CA ASP A 172 5.69 -13.38 -11.92
C ASP A 172 4.58 -14.07 -12.74
N SER A 173 3.31 -13.72 -12.49
CA SER A 173 2.10 -14.30 -13.07
C SER A 173 1.82 -15.75 -12.73
N THR A 174 2.59 -16.37 -11.83
CA THR A 174 2.24 -17.68 -11.29
C THR A 174 1.06 -17.60 -10.33
N MET A 175 0.34 -18.71 -10.19
CA MET A 175 -0.77 -18.83 -9.25
C MET A 175 -0.33 -19.67 -8.06
N LYS A 176 -0.42 -19.13 -6.84
CA LYS A 176 -0.06 -19.88 -5.62
C LYS A 176 -1.09 -19.69 -4.51
N MET A 177 -1.25 -20.73 -3.70
CA MET A 177 -1.95 -20.63 -2.43
C MET A 177 -1.00 -20.02 -1.40
N LEU A 178 -1.50 -19.09 -0.60
CA LEU A 178 -0.74 -18.53 0.53
C LEU A 178 -0.89 -19.39 1.80
N GLU A 179 -2.01 -20.12 1.91
CA GLU A 179 -2.32 -21.03 3.00
C GLU A 179 -2.25 -20.39 4.39
N ILE A 180 -2.52 -19.08 4.50
CA ILE A 180 -2.44 -18.35 5.77
C ILE A 180 -3.63 -18.76 6.65
N PRO A 181 -3.41 -19.42 7.80
CA PRO A 181 -4.50 -19.83 8.68
C PRO A 181 -5.22 -18.62 9.30
N PRO A 182 -6.54 -18.72 9.59
CA PRO A 182 -7.30 -17.61 10.18
C PRO A 182 -6.71 -17.07 11.49
N ASP A 183 -6.17 -17.93 12.35
CA ASP A 183 -5.54 -17.56 13.63
C ASP A 183 -4.21 -16.81 13.47
N LYS A 184 -3.65 -16.79 12.26
CA LYS A 184 -2.44 -16.03 11.91
C LYS A 184 -2.74 -14.78 11.08
N LEU A 185 -4.01 -14.48 10.79
CA LEU A 185 -4.38 -13.37 9.91
C LEU A 185 -5.16 -12.31 10.67
N LYS A 186 -4.53 -11.14 10.87
CA LYS A 186 -5.21 -9.92 11.31
C LYS A 186 -5.86 -9.24 10.10
N ILE A 187 -7.14 -8.95 10.19
CA ILE A 187 -7.88 -8.26 9.12
C ILE A 187 -8.08 -6.80 9.53
N VAL A 188 -7.64 -5.88 8.67
CA VAL A 188 -7.63 -4.44 8.94
C VAL A 188 -8.38 -3.69 7.84
N TYR A 189 -9.47 -3.07 8.23
CA TYR A 189 -10.06 -1.97 7.47
C TYR A 189 -9.20 -0.72 7.72
N TYR A 190 -8.49 -0.26 6.70
CA TYR A 190 -7.55 0.84 6.82
C TYR A 190 -8.20 2.14 6.36
N HIS A 191 -8.69 2.93 7.32
CA HIS A 191 -9.40 4.18 7.07
C HIS A 191 -8.40 5.33 6.85
N LEU A 192 -8.06 5.61 5.60
CA LEU A 192 -7.08 6.64 5.22
C LEU A 192 -7.45 8.03 5.75
N ARG A 193 -8.73 8.34 5.87
CA ARG A 193 -9.19 9.66 6.32
C ARG A 193 -8.89 9.94 7.79
N ASP A 194 -8.63 8.92 8.61
CA ASP A 194 -8.19 9.10 9.99
C ASP A 194 -6.76 9.67 10.09
N HIS A 195 -5.98 9.62 8.99
CA HIS A 195 -4.69 10.33 8.88
C HIS A 195 -4.82 11.84 8.73
N LEU A 196 -6.00 12.38 8.39
CA LEU A 196 -6.15 13.84 8.29
C LEU A 196 -6.01 14.47 9.68
N LEU A 197 -5.37 15.63 9.74
CA LEU A 197 -5.21 16.35 10.99
C LEU A 197 -6.42 17.23 11.31
N TYR A 198 -6.70 17.43 12.59
CA TYR A 198 -7.64 18.45 13.02
C TYR A 198 -7.10 19.84 12.68
N LYS A 199 -7.92 20.68 12.03
CA LYS A 199 -7.54 22.05 11.64
C LYS A 199 -7.83 23.09 12.73
N ARG A 200 -8.47 22.69 13.83
CA ARG A 200 -8.87 23.56 14.96
C ARG A 200 -8.81 22.81 16.28
N ASN A 201 -8.79 23.55 17.37
CA ASN A 201 -8.92 22.97 18.70
C ASN A 201 -10.39 22.59 18.97
N GLY A 202 -10.57 21.46 19.64
CA GLY A 202 -11.83 20.97 20.16
C GLY A 202 -11.75 20.72 21.67
N LYS A 203 -12.81 20.16 22.24
CA LYS A 203 -12.86 19.80 23.66
C LYS A 203 -11.92 18.64 24.00
N GLU A 204 -11.72 17.71 23.06
CA GLU A 204 -11.01 16.44 23.25
C GLU A 204 -9.83 16.24 22.27
N PHE A 205 -9.58 17.22 21.41
CA PHE A 205 -8.49 17.19 20.43
C PHE A 205 -7.94 18.60 20.21
N LYS A 206 -6.68 18.69 19.77
CA LYS A 206 -6.00 19.93 19.39
C LYS A 206 -5.82 20.01 17.88
N ALA A 207 -5.60 21.21 17.38
CA ALA A 207 -5.13 21.38 16.01
C ALA A 207 -3.82 20.59 15.83
N SER A 208 -3.68 19.97 14.65
CA SER A 208 -2.59 19.06 14.29
C SER A 208 -2.61 17.67 14.93
N ASP A 209 -3.57 17.36 15.82
CA ASP A 209 -3.80 15.97 16.23
C ASP A 209 -4.39 15.16 15.06
N GLU A 210 -4.04 13.89 14.96
CA GLU A 210 -4.69 12.95 14.03
C GLU A 210 -6.13 12.67 14.44
N LYS A 211 -6.99 12.41 13.44
CA LYS A 211 -8.42 12.15 13.69
C LYS A 211 -8.71 10.80 14.33
N GLY A 212 -7.78 9.85 14.27
CA GLY A 212 -7.88 8.57 14.96
C GLY A 212 -6.84 7.56 14.51
N ASP A 213 -6.88 6.35 15.08
CA ASP A 213 -6.09 5.23 14.53
C ASP A 213 -6.73 4.79 13.20
N PRO A 214 -6.00 4.86 12.08
CA PRO A 214 -6.51 4.43 10.78
C PRO A 214 -6.71 2.92 10.67
N ARG A 215 -6.17 2.12 11.60
CA ARG A 215 -6.28 0.65 11.60
C ARG A 215 -7.48 0.22 12.41
N ARG A 216 -8.49 -0.35 11.74
CA ARG A 216 -9.67 -0.92 12.39
C ARG A 216 -9.66 -2.42 12.21
N PHE A 217 -9.42 -3.12 13.31
CA PHE A 217 -9.32 -4.57 13.34
C PHE A 217 -10.71 -5.19 13.44
N THR A 218 -10.95 -6.28 12.72
CA THR A 218 -12.11 -7.13 12.98
C THR A 218 -11.88 -7.92 14.27
N SER A 219 -12.93 -8.22 15.04
CA SER A 219 -12.80 -8.91 16.34
C SER A 219 -12.80 -10.45 16.25
N ARG A 220 -12.63 -10.99 15.06
CA ARG A 220 -12.76 -12.42 14.74
C ARG A 220 -11.41 -13.09 14.53
#